data_AF-A0A2Z2ME43-F1
#
_entry.id   AF-A0A2Z2ME43-F1
#
_cell.length_a   1.000
_cell.length_b   1.000
_cell.length_c   1.000
_cell.angle_alpha   90.00
_cell.angle_beta   90.00
_cell.angle_gamma   90.00
#
_symmetry.space_group_name_H-M   'P 1'
#
loop_
_entity.id
_entity.type
_entity.pdbx_description
1 polymer ?
#
loop_
_entity_poly.entity_id
_entity_poly.type
_entity_poly.pdbx_seq_one_letter_code
_entity_poly.pdbx_strand_id
1 'polypeptide(L)'
;MGCGMAVDANRVIAGGVLVFVEPETFKKFLELKEKPLVIVGETGGFKKVKLTMTTYDGALIITRGEVELPETAIVVTAKELSVGK
;
A
#
# COMPACT_ATOMS: atom_id res chain seq x y z
N MET A 1 -0.50 8.69 17.80
CA MET A 1 -0.53 8.01 16.49
C MET A 1 0.20 6.69 16.68
N GLY A 2 -0.53 5.67 17.14
CA GLY A 2 0.03 4.36 17.45
C GLY A 2 0.24 3.60 16.15
N CYS A 3 1.38 3.80 15.50
CA CYS A 3 1.70 3.02 14.33
C CYS A 3 2.23 1.67 14.80
N GLY A 4 1.70 0.59 14.23
CA GLY A 4 2.34 -0.72 14.27
C GLY A 4 3.77 -0.66 13.70
N MET A 5 4.40 -1.83 13.57
CA MET A 5 5.78 -1.94 13.11
C MET A 5 5.95 -1.27 11.73
N ALA A 6 6.76 -0.21 11.68
CA ALA A 6 7.16 0.46 10.45
C ALA A 6 8.50 -0.12 9.98
N VAL A 7 8.58 -0.47 8.70
CA VAL A 7 9.75 -1.09 8.08
C VAL A 7 10.09 -0.33 6.79
N ASP A 8 11.36 0.01 6.60
CA ASP A 8 11.81 0.63 5.35
C ASP A 8 12.18 -0.44 4.31
N ALA A 9 11.71 -0.25 3.08
CA ALA A 9 12.11 -1.06 1.94
C ALA A 9 12.93 -0.23 0.94
N ASN A 10 14.06 -0.79 0.50
CA ASN A 10 14.89 -0.14 -0.52
C ASN A 10 14.19 -0.05 -1.88
N ARG A 11 13.45 -1.10 -2.26
CA ARG A 11 12.70 -1.15 -3.52
C ARG A 11 11.53 -2.13 -3.40
N VAL A 12 10.37 -1.75 -3.93
CA VAL A 12 9.21 -2.63 -4.10
C VAL A 12 8.85 -2.71 -5.58
N ILE A 13 8.67 -3.94 -6.07
CA ILE A 13 8.21 -4.24 -7.42
C ILE A 13 6.83 -4.89 -7.30
N ALA A 14 5.79 -4.17 -7.72
CA ALA A 14 4.43 -4.66 -7.74
C ALA A 14 4.12 -5.30 -9.11
N GLY A 15 3.71 -6.56 -9.13
CA GLY A 15 3.31 -7.28 -10.35
C GLY A 15 2.16 -8.27 -10.09
N GLY A 16 1.52 -8.75 -11.15
CA GLY A 16 0.36 -9.65 -11.08
C GLY A 16 -0.97 -8.93 -11.30
N VAL A 17 -2.02 -9.33 -10.58
CA VAL A 17 -3.34 -8.67 -10.65
C VAL A 17 -3.32 -7.41 -9.80
N LEU A 18 -3.42 -6.26 -10.47
CA LEU A 18 -3.43 -4.95 -9.83
C LEU A 18 -4.83 -4.35 -9.88
N VAL A 19 -5.41 -4.05 -8.72
CA VAL A 19 -6.78 -3.53 -8.62
C VAL A 19 -6.75 -2.15 -7.99
N PHE A 20 -7.10 -1.13 -8.77
CA PHE A 20 -7.21 0.24 -8.29
C PHE A 20 -8.61 0.49 -7.73
N VAL A 21 -8.68 0.97 -6.49
CA VAL A 21 -9.93 1.23 -5.78
C VAL A 21 -9.91 2.61 -5.12
N GLU A 22 -11.09 3.11 -4.77
CA GLU A 22 -11.22 4.33 -3.96
C GLU A 22 -10.75 4.11 -2.51
N PRO A 23 -10.30 5.15 -1.80
CA PRO A 23 -9.85 5.07 -0.40
C PRO A 23 -10.82 4.35 0.55
N GLU A 24 -12.12 4.60 0.40
CA GLU A 24 -13.18 4.01 1.23
C GLU A 24 -13.30 2.50 1.00
N THR A 25 -13.10 2.07 -0.24
CA THR A 25 -13.08 0.64 -0.59
C THR A 25 -11.78 0.00 -0.13
N PHE A 26 -10.65 0.69 -0.21
CA PHE A 26 -9.37 0.21 0.29
C PHE A 26 -9.41 -0.09 1.80
N LYS A 27 -10.03 0.79 2.59
CA LYS A 27 -10.19 0.59 4.05
C LYS A 27 -10.91 -0.72 4.38
N LYS A 28 -11.95 -1.07 3.62
CA LYS A 28 -12.66 -2.35 3.79
C LYS A 28 -11.74 -3.57 3.64
N PHE A 29 -10.74 -3.51 2.76
CA PHE A 29 -9.77 -4.61 2.63
C PHE A 29 -8.82 -4.71 3.82
N LEU A 30 -8.45 -3.58 4.45
CA LEU A 30 -7.61 -3.58 5.64
C LEU A 30 -8.33 -4.23 6.83
N GLU A 31 -9.63 -4.00 6.96
CA GLU A 31 -10.48 -4.54 8.04
C GLU A 31 -10.64 -6.06 7.98
N LEU A 32 -10.37 -6.69 6.83
CA LEU A 32 -10.43 -8.15 6.67
C LEU A 32 -9.25 -8.88 7.34
N LYS A 33 -8.24 -8.16 7.83
CA LYS A 33 -7.03 -8.73 8.41
C LYS A 33 -6.76 -8.12 9.78
N GLU A 34 -6.43 -8.95 10.76
CA GLU A 34 -6.07 -8.47 12.11
C GLU A 34 -4.81 -7.59 12.09
N LYS A 35 -3.83 -7.94 11.25
CA LYS A 35 -2.56 -7.23 11.07
C LYS A 35 -2.27 -7.06 9.57
N PRO A 36 -2.89 -6.09 8.90
CA PRO A 36 -2.72 -5.91 7.47
C PRO A 36 -1.29 -5.44 7.16
N LEU A 37 -0.70 -6.00 6.11
CA LEU A 37 0.53 -5.47 5.51
C LEU A 37 0.14 -4.35 4.55
N VAL A 38 0.71 -3.17 4.76
CA VAL A 38 0.45 -1.98 3.95
C VAL A 38 1.76 -1.48 3.40
N ILE A 39 1.80 -1.25 2.09
CA ILE A 39 2.97 -0.68 1.41
C ILE A 39 2.62 0.75 1.00
N VAL A 40 3.47 1.69 1.36
CA VAL A 40 3.33 3.10 1.01
C VAL A 40 4.56 3.52 0.22
N GLY A 41 4.34 4.20 -0.90
CA GLY A 41 5.44 4.70 -1.73
C GLY A 41 5.00 5.73 -2.75
N GLU A 42 5.96 6.33 -3.44
CA GLU A 42 5.70 7.25 -4.55
C GLU A 42 6.07 6.58 -5.87
N THR A 43 5.24 6.74 -6.89
CA THR A 43 5.51 6.28 -8.25
C THR A 43 5.31 7.39 -9.29
N GLY A 44 5.90 7.23 -10.48
CA GLY A 44 5.83 8.21 -11.57
C GLY A 44 7.12 9.01 -11.77
N GLY A 45 7.40 9.39 -13.03
CA GLY A 45 8.63 10.11 -13.41
C GLY A 45 8.58 11.62 -13.13
N PHE A 46 7.68 12.34 -13.81
CA PHE A 46 7.58 13.81 -13.72
C PHE A 46 6.67 14.31 -12.59
N LYS A 47 5.59 13.57 -12.29
CA LYS A 47 4.71 13.85 -11.15
C LYS A 47 4.72 12.62 -10.27
N LYS A 48 5.29 12.76 -9.08
CA LYS A 48 5.25 11.71 -8.07
C LYS A 48 3.83 11.60 -7.54
N VAL A 49 3.26 10.40 -7.64
CA VAL A 49 1.95 10.05 -7.11
C VAL A 49 2.18 9.11 -5.94
N LYS A 50 1.69 9.50 -4.76
CA LYS A 50 1.70 8.63 -3.59
C LYS A 50 0.68 7.51 -3.78
N LEU A 51 1.10 6.28 -3.54
CA LEU A 51 0.27 5.09 -3.57
C LEU A 51 0.31 4.40 -2.21
N THR A 52 -0.84 3.84 -1.84
CA THR A 52 -0.97 2.93 -0.71
C THR A 52 -1.51 1.61 -1.24
N MET A 53 -0.89 0.50 -0.82
CA MET A 53 -1.18 -0.82 -1.36
C MET A 53 -1.30 -1.84 -0.24
N THR A 54 -2.13 -2.86 -0.45
CA THR A 54 -2.17 -4.06 0.39
C THR A 54 -2.34 -5.30 -0.49
N THR A 55 -2.02 -6.46 0.05
CA THR A 55 -2.23 -7.73 -0.64
C THR A 55 -3.57 -8.33 -0.25
N TYR A 56 -4.27 -8.91 -1.20
CA TYR A 56 -5.49 -9.69 -0.95
C TYR A 56 -5.55 -10.84 -1.95
N ASP A 57 -5.50 -12.09 -1.46
CA ASP A 57 -5.60 -13.32 -2.26
C ASP A 57 -4.81 -13.32 -3.57
N GLY A 58 -3.55 -12.88 -3.52
CA GLY A 58 -2.65 -12.83 -4.69
C GLY A 58 -2.80 -11.61 -5.58
N ALA A 59 -3.77 -10.72 -5.30
CA ALA A 59 -3.88 -9.41 -5.92
C ALA A 59 -3.24 -8.32 -5.05
N LEU A 60 -2.79 -7.26 -5.69
CA LEU A 60 -2.43 -6.00 -5.05
C LEU A 60 -3.59 -5.03 -5.20
N ILE A 61 -4.19 -4.67 -4.07
CA ILE A 61 -5.20 -3.64 -3.99
C ILE A 61 -4.47 -2.31 -3.81
N ILE A 62 -4.82 -1.32 -4.60
CA ILE A 62 -4.09 -0.05 -4.72
C ILE A 62 -5.06 1.10 -4.59
N THR A 63 -4.69 2.09 -3.78
CA THR A 63 -5.34 3.40 -3.74
C THR A 63 -4.32 4.52 -3.89
N ARG A 64 -4.76 5.69 -4.37
CA ARG A 64 -3.93 6.88 -4.51
C ARG A 64 -4.03 7.73 -3.25
N GLY A 65 -2.90 8.31 -2.85
CA GLY A 65 -2.81 9.18 -1.69
C GLY A 65 -2.57 8.43 -0.37
N GLU A 66 -2.63 9.20 0.72
CA GLU A 66 -2.60 8.66 2.09
C GLU A 66 -4.00 8.21 2.49
N VAL A 67 -4.04 7.11 3.24
CA VAL A 67 -5.25 6.62 3.89
C VAL A 67 -4.94 6.38 5.35
N GLU A 68 -5.94 6.57 6.21
CA GLU A 68 -5.83 6.19 7.61
C GLU A 68 -5.66 4.67 7.72
N LEU A 69 -4.66 4.26 8.49
CA LEU A 69 -4.32 2.86 8.68
C LEU A 69 -4.71 2.41 10.08
N PRO A 70 -5.15 1.15 10.27
CA PRO A 70 -5.36 0.61 11.60
C PRO A 70 -4.03 0.55 12.37
N GLU A 71 -4.09 0.72 13.69
CA GLU A 71 -2.89 0.71 14.55
C GLU A 71 -2.10 -0.60 14.47
N THR A 72 -2.76 -1.69 14.11
CA THR A 72 -2.17 -3.02 13.95
C THR A 72 -1.46 -3.22 12.62
N ALA A 73 -1.54 -2.26 11.70
CA ALA A 73 -0.93 -2.37 10.38
C ALA A 73 0.60 -2.46 10.48
N ILE A 74 1.16 -3.36 9.67
CA ILE A 74 2.60 -3.38 9.39
C ILE A 74 2.81 -2.50 8.17
N VAL A 75 3.52 -1.38 8.35
CA VAL A 75 3.69 -0.38 7.31
C VAL A 75 5.07 -0.51 6.70
N VAL A 76 5.12 -0.75 5.39
CA VAL A 76 6.33 -0.81 4.59
C VAL A 76 6.46 0.48 3.79
N THR A 77 7.43 1.32 4.14
CA THR A 77 7.72 2.55 3.40
C THR A 77 8.75 2.25 2.31
N ALA A 78 8.32 2.32 1.05
CA ALA A 78 9.18 2.06 -0.10
C ALA A 78 9.88 3.33 -0.57
N LYS A 79 11.22 3.31 -0.62
CA LYS A 79 12.03 4.39 -1.21
C LYS A 79 11.82 4.51 -2.72
N GLU A 80 11.64 3.38 -3.38
CA GLU A 80 11.32 3.27 -4.80
C GLU A 80 10.16 2.30 -4.99
N LEU A 81 9.08 2.75 -5.62
CA LEU A 81 7.91 1.95 -5.96
C LEU A 81 7.74 1.90 -7.48
N SER A 82 7.89 0.69 -8.03
CA SER A 82 7.61 0.40 -9.44
C SER A 82 6.39 -0.51 -9.53
N VAL A 83 5.41 -0.09 -10.33
CA VAL A 83 4.22 -0.88 -10.67
C VAL A 83 4.47 -1.44 -12.07
N GLY A 84 4.38 -2.76 -12.22
CA GLY A 84 4.69 -3.48 -13.46
C GLY A 84 3.90 -2.95 -14.67
N LYS A 85 4.48 -3.16 -15.85
CA LYS A 85 3.78 -3.00 -17.14
C LYS A 85 2.86 -4.18 -17.40
#